data_AF-A0A2K8HAA9-F1
#
_entry.id   AF-A0A2K8HAA9-F1
#
_cell.length_a   1.000
_cell.length_b   1.000
_cell.length_c   1.000
_cell.angle_alpha   90.00
_cell.angle_beta   90.00
_cell.angle_gamma   90.00
#
_symmetry.space_group_name_H-M   'P 1'
#
loop_
_entity.id
_entity.type
_entity.pdbx_description
1 polymer ?
#
loop_
_entity_poly.entity_id
_entity_poly.type
_entity_poly.pdbx_seq_one_letter_code
_entity_poly.pdbx_strand_id
1 'polypeptide(L)'
;QFIQIGKFYELWHEPNTSNGQQAYSQAELLIEPSMRSRPLEVAPPIEQVASLLDMRIISPRYPSKRSLLQMGFPTYSLTTHLSTLLDKGWTVIVIDELATGKSGPKQRVISQIYSPSCNLEDCSELPYVLSIYFSQNDLLGITLFSAMNG
;
A
#
# COMPACT_ATOMS: atom_id res chain seq x y z
N GLN A 1 -1.87 -3.53 2.36
CA GLN A 1 -2.92 -3.29 3.37
C GLN A 1 -2.52 -4.04 4.62
N PHE A 2 -2.38 -3.36 5.75
CA PHE A 2 -2.07 -3.98 7.03
C PHE A 2 -3.34 -4.15 7.83
N ILE A 3 -3.76 -5.40 8.01
CA ILE A 3 -4.99 -5.77 8.68
C ILE A 3 -4.65 -6.19 10.10
N GLN A 4 -5.17 -5.47 11.09
CA GLN A 4 -5.00 -5.84 12.48
C GLN A 4 -5.77 -7.14 12.77
N ILE A 5 -5.05 -8.11 13.30
CA ILE A 5 -5.57 -9.37 13.83
C ILE A 5 -4.96 -9.57 15.22
N GLY A 6 -5.76 -9.25 16.25
CA GLY A 6 -5.29 -9.23 17.63
C GLY A 6 -4.14 -8.25 17.85
N LYS A 7 -2.95 -8.78 18.17
CA LYS A 7 -1.72 -8.01 18.46
C LYS A 7 -0.77 -7.89 17.27
N PHE A 8 -1.22 -8.28 16.07
CA PHE A 8 -0.41 -8.26 14.86
C PHE A 8 -1.11 -7.47 13.76
N TYR A 9 -0.32 -6.83 12.91
CA TYR A 9 -0.74 -6.45 11.58
C TYR A 9 -0.32 -7.53 10.60
N GLU A 10 -1.25 -7.94 9.75
CA GLU A 10 -1.04 -9.00 8.78
C GLU A 10 -1.32 -8.51 7.35
N LEU A 11 -0.53 -9.00 6.42
CA LEU A 11 -0.69 -8.82 4.98
C LEU A 11 -0.96 -10.19 4.36
N TRP A 12 -2.01 -10.25 3.56
CA TRP A 12 -2.48 -11.48 2.92
C TRP A 12 -2.49 -11.29 1.41
N HIS A 13 -2.10 -12.31 0.66
CA HIS A 13 -2.12 -12.30 -0.79
C HIS A 13 -2.55 -13.66 -1.34
N GLU A 14 -3.46 -13.66 -2.29
CA GLU A 14 -3.82 -14.84 -3.07
C GLU A 14 -3.02 -14.81 -4.39
N PRO A 15 -2.07 -15.75 -4.60
CA PRO A 15 -1.33 -15.86 -5.84
C PRO A 15 -2.27 -16.19 -7.01
N ASN A 16 -1.90 -15.76 -8.21
CA ASN A 16 -2.60 -16.06 -9.46
C ASN A 16 -4.05 -15.54 -9.55
N THR A 17 -4.48 -14.66 -8.65
CA THR A 17 -5.65 -13.83 -8.93
C THR A 17 -5.29 -12.92 -10.09
N SER A 18 -6.09 -12.92 -11.17
CA SER A 18 -5.95 -11.93 -12.25
C SER A 18 -6.09 -10.56 -11.63
N ASN A 19 -4.98 -9.92 -11.31
CA ASN A 19 -4.98 -8.60 -10.70
C ASN A 19 -5.43 -7.64 -11.81
N GLY A 20 -6.73 -7.39 -11.93
CA GLY A 20 -7.31 -6.45 -12.89
C GLY A 20 -6.82 -5.01 -12.65
N GLN A 21 -6.07 -4.78 -11.58
CA GLN A 21 -5.28 -3.59 -11.39
C GLN A 21 -4.04 -3.66 -12.28
N GLN A 22 -4.20 -3.22 -13.52
CA GLN A 22 -3.10 -2.62 -14.27
C GLN A 22 -2.50 -1.55 -13.35
N ALA A 23 -1.36 -1.83 -12.73
CA ALA A 23 -0.54 -0.81 -12.12
C ALA A 23 0.00 0.03 -13.29
N TYR A 24 -0.80 1.01 -13.72
CA TYR A 24 -0.31 2.03 -14.63
C TYR A 24 0.88 2.65 -13.95
N SER A 25 2.07 2.39 -14.47
CA SER A 25 3.23 3.17 -14.08
C SER A 25 2.92 4.62 -14.44
N GLN A 26 3.20 5.58 -13.56
CA GLN A 26 2.96 7.00 -13.90
C GLN A 26 3.70 7.40 -15.19
N ALA A 27 4.81 6.73 -15.51
CA ALA A 27 5.50 6.88 -16.78
C ALA A 27 4.66 6.41 -17.99
N GLU A 28 3.85 5.36 -17.86
CA GLU A 28 2.99 4.85 -18.94
C GLU A 28 1.80 5.75 -19.26
N LEU A 29 1.41 6.63 -18.33
CA LEU A 29 0.41 7.68 -18.57
C LEU A 29 0.99 8.85 -19.39
N LEU A 30 2.31 9.02 -19.38
CA LEU A 30 3.03 10.08 -20.10
C LEU A 30 3.59 9.61 -21.46
N ILE A 31 3.52 8.32 -21.76
CA ILE A 31 4.04 7.71 -22.99
C ILE A 31 2.87 7.43 -23.95
N GLU A 32 3.06 7.74 -25.23
CA GLU A 32 2.07 7.41 -26.26
C GLU A 32 1.72 5.91 -26.27
N PRO A 33 0.46 5.53 -26.54
CA PRO A 33 0.02 4.14 -26.51
C PRO A 33 0.85 3.18 -27.39
N SER A 34 1.51 3.71 -28.42
CA SER A 34 2.37 3.00 -29.37
C SER A 34 3.72 2.54 -28.80
N MET A 35 4.16 3.11 -27.68
CA MET A 35 5.49 2.92 -27.09
C MET A 35 5.47 2.12 -25.78
N ARG A 36 4.31 1.53 -25.40
CA ARG A 36 4.18 0.70 -24.20
C ARG A 36 4.97 -0.61 -24.37
N SER A 37 6.15 -0.69 -23.74
CA SER A 37 6.90 -1.93 -23.58
C SER A 37 6.17 -2.91 -22.67
N ARG A 38 6.43 -4.22 -22.82
CA ARG A 38 5.86 -5.27 -21.94
C ARG A 38 6.11 -4.93 -20.45
N PRO A 39 5.13 -5.14 -19.56
CA PRO A 39 5.34 -4.96 -18.13
C PRO A 39 6.49 -5.86 -17.67
N LEU A 40 7.49 -5.29 -17.00
CA LEU A 40 8.47 -6.07 -16.25
C LEU A 40 7.70 -6.95 -15.26
N GLU A 41 8.10 -8.22 -15.10
CA GLU A 41 7.55 -9.10 -14.08
C GLU A 41 7.94 -8.54 -12.70
N VAL A 42 7.07 -7.68 -12.15
CA VAL A 42 7.22 -7.10 -10.83
C VAL A 42 6.72 -8.14 -9.82
N ALA A 43 7.58 -8.50 -8.85
CA ALA A 43 7.21 -9.39 -7.76
C ALA A 43 5.91 -8.91 -7.07
N PRO A 44 5.04 -9.82 -6.59
CA PRO A 44 3.81 -9.41 -5.92
C PRO A 44 4.12 -8.50 -4.70
N PRO A 45 3.24 -7.56 -4.35
CA PRO A 45 3.48 -6.61 -3.27
C PRO A 45 3.86 -7.27 -1.93
N ILE A 46 3.35 -8.46 -1.63
CA ILE A 46 3.69 -9.18 -0.40
C ILE A 46 5.16 -9.60 -0.34
N GLU A 47 5.76 -10.00 -1.46
CA GLU A 47 7.18 -10.39 -1.53
C GLU A 47 8.08 -9.16 -1.41
N GLN A 48 7.71 -8.07 -2.05
CA GLN A 48 8.43 -6.81 -1.94
C GLN A 48 8.40 -6.26 -0.52
N VAL A 49 7.21 -6.19 0.10
CA VAL A 49 7.05 -5.72 1.48
C VAL A 49 7.78 -6.64 2.45
N ALA A 50 7.68 -7.95 2.27
CA ALA A 50 8.41 -8.91 3.11
C ALA A 50 9.93 -8.72 3.02
N SER A 51 10.46 -8.52 1.81
CA SER A 51 11.89 -8.24 1.61
C SER A 51 12.32 -6.91 2.24
N LEU A 52 11.48 -5.86 2.19
CA LEU A 52 11.79 -4.56 2.77
C LEU A 52 11.77 -4.56 4.30
N LEU A 53 10.88 -5.37 4.90
CA LEU A 53 10.71 -5.46 6.34
C LEU A 53 11.49 -6.62 6.98
N ASP A 54 12.25 -7.38 6.19
CA ASP A 54 12.90 -8.64 6.60
C ASP A 54 11.93 -9.62 7.28
N MET A 55 10.75 -9.77 6.68
CA MET A 55 9.67 -10.60 7.18
C MET A 55 9.61 -11.92 6.43
N ARG A 56 9.32 -12.98 7.17
CA ARG A 56 9.08 -14.30 6.57
C ARG A 56 7.66 -14.39 6.03
N ILE A 57 7.54 -14.78 4.76
CA ILE A 57 6.24 -15.19 4.19
C ILE A 57 5.97 -16.64 4.58
N ILE A 58 4.74 -16.88 5.05
CA ILE A 58 4.21 -18.19 5.39
C ILE A 58 3.06 -18.47 4.43
N SER A 59 2.91 -19.73 4.02
CA SER A 59 1.68 -20.19 3.36
C SER A 59 0.92 -21.12 4.31
N PRO A 60 -0.15 -20.64 4.96
CA PRO A 60 -0.93 -21.48 5.85
C PRO A 60 -1.66 -22.53 5.03
N ARG A 61 -1.59 -23.80 5.47
CA ARG A 61 -2.38 -24.87 4.87
C ARG A 61 -3.82 -24.80 5.38
N TYR A 62 -4.70 -24.16 4.62
CA TYR A 62 -6.14 -24.24 4.87
C TYR A 62 -6.77 -25.41 4.10
N PRO A 63 -7.89 -25.99 4.59
CA PRO A 63 -8.63 -27.05 3.89
C PRO A 63 -9.22 -26.60 2.54
N SER A 64 -9.34 -25.28 2.32
CA SER A 64 -9.72 -24.68 1.05
C SER A 64 -8.53 -24.72 0.07
N LYS A 65 -8.76 -25.19 -1.17
CA LYS A 65 -7.78 -25.38 -2.26
C LYS A 65 -6.99 -24.13 -2.71
N ARG A 66 -7.02 -23.01 -1.98
CA ARG A 66 -6.34 -21.76 -2.30
C ARG A 66 -5.12 -21.59 -1.39
N SER A 67 -3.93 -21.56 -1.98
CA SER A 67 -2.71 -21.22 -1.28
C SER A 67 -2.69 -19.71 -1.01
N LEU A 68 -2.92 -19.29 0.23
CA LEU A 68 -2.71 -17.89 0.61
C LEU A 68 -1.28 -17.69 1.09
N LEU A 69 -0.69 -16.55 0.75
CA LEU A 69 0.54 -16.06 1.35
C LEU A 69 0.17 -15.09 2.47
N GLN A 70 0.90 -15.19 3.57
CA GLN A 70 0.71 -14.39 4.77
C GLN A 70 2.07 -13.92 5.29
N MET A 71 2.14 -12.67 5.71
CA MET A 71 3.20 -12.18 6.60
C MET A 71 2.59 -11.23 7.63
N GLY A 72 3.28 -10.99 8.74
CA GLY A 72 2.81 -10.05 9.74
C GLY A 72 3.87 -9.66 10.74
N PHE A 73 3.57 -8.61 11.50
CA PHE A 73 4.45 -8.07 12.54
C PHE A 73 3.63 -7.53 13.72
N PRO A 74 4.21 -7.40 14.93
CA PRO A 74 3.49 -6.92 16.11
C PRO A 74 3.01 -5.47 15.96
N THR A 75 1.83 -5.15 16.50
CA THR A 75 1.22 -3.80 16.35
C THR A 75 2.09 -2.67 16.87
N TYR A 76 2.91 -2.91 17.90
CA TYR A 76 3.81 -1.89 18.45
C TYR A 76 4.96 -1.49 17.51
N SER A 77 5.27 -2.31 16.50
CA SER A 77 6.33 -2.02 15.51
C SER A 77 5.81 -1.23 14.31
N LEU A 78 4.53 -0.84 14.29
CA LEU A 78 3.90 -0.20 13.14
C LEU A 78 4.66 1.04 12.68
N THR A 79 4.96 1.98 13.57
CA THR A 79 5.64 3.24 13.23
C THR A 79 6.98 2.98 12.54
N THR A 80 7.80 2.07 13.07
CA THR A 80 9.10 1.73 12.47
C THR A 80 8.95 1.15 11.07
N HIS A 81 7.98 0.25 10.86
CA HIS A 81 7.75 -0.33 9.54
C HIS A 81 7.11 0.67 8.56
N LEU A 82 6.30 1.61 9.05
CA LEU A 82 5.76 2.70 8.23
C LEU A 82 6.89 3.57 7.68
N SER A 83 7.83 4.03 8.50
CA SER A 83 8.98 4.82 8.03
C SER A 83 9.73 4.11 6.91
N THR A 84 10.11 2.83 7.11
CA THR A 84 10.82 2.04 6.10
C THR A 84 10.05 1.95 4.77
N LEU A 85 8.73 1.79 4.81
CA LEU A 85 7.91 1.66 3.61
C LEU A 85 7.68 3.00 2.90
N LEU A 86 7.42 4.06 3.67
CA LEU A 86 7.20 5.40 3.15
C LEU A 86 8.46 5.96 2.49
N ASP A 87 9.64 5.72 3.08
CA ASP A 87 10.95 6.06 2.49
C ASP A 87 11.20 5.36 1.15
N LYS A 88 10.54 4.21 0.93
CA LYS A 88 10.59 3.45 -0.32
C LYS A 88 9.43 3.79 -1.27
N GLY A 89 8.66 4.83 -0.96
CA GLY A 89 7.57 5.33 -1.80
C GLY A 89 6.26 4.54 -1.69
N TRP A 90 6.12 3.63 -0.72
CA TRP A 90 4.90 2.83 -0.58
C TRP A 90 3.77 3.63 0.09
N THR A 91 2.55 3.45 -0.42
CA THR A 91 1.34 3.86 0.30
C THR A 91 0.82 2.69 1.14
N VAL A 92 0.65 2.92 2.44
CA VAL A 92 0.23 1.91 3.41
C VAL A 92 -1.17 2.24 3.92
N ILE A 93 -2.07 1.26 3.85
CA ILE A 93 -3.43 1.36 4.39
C ILE A 93 -3.46 0.54 5.67
N VAL A 94 -3.76 1.17 6.80
CA VAL A 94 -3.90 0.53 8.11
C VAL A 94 -5.37 0.28 8.40
N ILE A 95 -5.68 -0.96 8.78
CA ILE A 95 -7.03 -1.43 9.04
C ILE A 95 -7.08 -2.00 10.45
N ASP A 96 -7.72 -1.30 11.37
CA ASP A 96 -7.74 -1.66 12.79
C ASP A 96 -9.01 -2.43 13.19
N GLU A 97 -8.88 -3.25 14.24
CA GLU A 97 -10.00 -3.95 14.86
C GLU A 97 -10.82 -3.00 15.74
N LEU A 98 -12.13 -2.96 15.52
CA LEU A 98 -13.07 -2.31 16.43
C LEU A 98 -13.54 -3.28 17.51
N ALA A 99 -13.45 -2.85 18.78
CA ALA A 99 -13.94 -3.61 19.92
C ALA A 99 -15.47 -3.58 19.98
N THR A 100 -16.15 -4.49 19.28
CA THR A 100 -17.61 -4.49 19.18
C THR A 100 -18.34 -5.42 20.16
N GLY A 101 -17.64 -6.19 21.01
CA GLY A 101 -18.25 -7.05 22.04
C GLY A 101 -19.18 -8.16 21.50
N LYS A 102 -19.26 -8.32 20.18
CA LYS A 102 -20.10 -9.31 19.47
C LYS A 102 -19.34 -10.61 19.25
N SER A 103 -20.07 -11.72 19.17
CA SER A 103 -19.49 -13.01 18.76
C SER A 103 -19.19 -13.01 17.26
N GLY A 104 -18.12 -13.72 16.86
CA GLY A 104 -17.67 -13.81 15.47
C GLY A 104 -16.51 -12.88 15.14
N PRO A 105 -16.18 -12.71 13.85
CA PRO A 105 -15.10 -11.82 13.41
C PRO A 105 -15.36 -10.40 13.87
N LYS A 106 -14.36 -9.78 14.51
CA LYS A 106 -14.44 -8.37 14.90
C LYS A 106 -14.60 -7.49 13.66
N GLN A 107 -15.38 -6.42 13.82
CA GLN A 107 -15.48 -5.37 12.80
C GLN A 107 -14.11 -4.71 12.62
N ARG A 108 -13.78 -4.32 11.40
CA ARG A 108 -12.55 -3.62 11.07
C ARG A 108 -12.84 -2.38 10.25
N VAL A 109 -12.04 -1.34 10.42
CA VAL A 109 -12.17 -0.09 9.66
C VAL A 109 -10.80 0.36 9.17
N ILE A 110 -10.77 1.02 8.02
CA ILE A 110 -9.59 1.76 7.61
C ILE A 110 -9.42 2.90 8.61
N SER A 111 -8.42 2.79 9.47
CA SER A 111 -8.14 3.82 10.47
C SER A 111 -7.35 4.95 9.83
N GLN A 112 -6.32 4.61 9.05
CA GLN A 112 -5.40 5.57 8.46
C GLN A 112 -4.86 5.09 7.11
N ILE A 113 -4.51 6.06 6.27
CA ILE A 113 -3.80 5.86 5.01
C ILE A 113 -2.55 6.73 5.06
N TYR A 114 -1.40 6.08 5.00
CA TYR A 114 -0.10 6.73 4.97
C TYR A 114 0.42 6.71 3.54
N SER A 115 0.72 7.88 3.00
CA SER A 115 1.44 8.03 1.74
C SER A 115 2.67 8.90 1.95
N PRO A 116 3.72 8.76 1.12
CA PRO A 116 4.99 9.47 1.32
C PRO A 116 4.83 10.98 1.50
N SER A 117 3.94 11.62 0.72
CA SER A 117 3.72 13.06 0.77
C SER A 117 2.65 13.52 1.77
N CYS A 118 1.96 12.60 2.46
CA CYS A 118 0.90 12.93 3.41
C CYS A 118 1.19 12.45 4.84
N ASN A 119 2.36 11.86 5.09
CA ASN A 119 2.77 11.54 6.45
C ASN A 119 3.25 12.82 7.16
N LEU A 120 2.67 13.10 8.33
CA LEU A 120 3.01 14.29 9.12
C LEU A 120 4.22 14.05 10.04
N GLU A 121 4.61 12.80 10.25
CA GLU A 121 5.70 12.41 11.13
C GLU A 121 7.03 12.32 10.35
N ASP A 122 8.12 12.79 10.96
CA ASP A 122 9.52 12.66 10.50
C ASP A 122 9.91 13.27 9.13
N CYS A 123 9.31 14.40 8.75
CA CYS A 123 9.72 15.13 7.54
C CYS A 123 10.77 16.22 7.84
N SER A 124 11.97 16.10 7.26
CA SER A 124 13.01 17.15 7.31
C SER A 124 12.76 18.29 6.31
N GLU A 125 12.08 17.97 5.21
CA GLU A 125 11.63 18.91 4.17
C GLU A 125 10.11 18.90 4.07
N LEU A 126 9.52 19.97 3.55
CA LEU A 126 8.06 20.07 3.37
C LEU A 126 7.60 19.16 2.23
N PRO A 127 6.82 18.10 2.50
CA PRO A 127 6.28 17.25 1.46
C PRO A 127 5.13 17.96 0.77
N TYR A 128 5.07 17.79 -0.55
CA TYR A 128 3.97 18.28 -1.38
C TYR A 128 3.38 17.16 -2.22
N VAL A 129 2.07 17.27 -2.44
CA VAL A 129 1.32 16.50 -3.43
C VAL A 129 1.13 17.41 -4.64
N LEU A 130 1.61 16.96 -5.80
CA LEU A 130 1.44 17.61 -7.08
C LEU A 130 0.28 16.95 -7.82
N SER A 131 -0.71 17.73 -8.27
CA SER A 131 -1.74 17.25 -9.19
C SER A 131 -1.61 17.99 -10.52
N ILE A 132 -1.54 17.25 -11.62
CA ILE A 132 -1.43 17.79 -12.97
C ILE A 132 -2.68 17.38 -13.74
N TYR A 133 -3.37 18.37 -14.29
CA TYR A 133 -4.63 18.17 -15.00
C TYR A 133 -4.42 18.46 -16.48
N PHE A 134 -4.86 17.53 -17.33
CA PHE A 134 -4.88 17.69 -18.78
C PHE A 134 -6.31 17.70 -19.30
N SER A 135 -6.56 18.48 -20.35
CA SER A 135 -7.79 18.46 -21.13
C SER A 135 -7.42 18.37 -22.60
N GLN A 136 -7.88 17.33 -23.30
CA GLN A 136 -7.59 17.12 -24.73
C GLN A 136 -6.08 17.20 -25.08
N ASN A 137 -5.22 16.66 -24.20
CA ASN A 137 -3.76 16.70 -24.25
C ASN A 137 -3.11 18.08 -23.98
N ASP A 138 -3.89 19.12 -23.73
CA ASP A 138 -3.39 20.40 -23.26
C ASP A 138 -3.33 20.43 -21.73
N LEU A 139 -2.26 21.02 -21.17
CA LEU A 139 -2.12 21.23 -19.74
C LEU A 139 -3.18 22.23 -19.26
N LEU A 140 -4.15 21.75 -18.48
CA LEU A 140 -5.23 22.56 -17.92
C LEU A 140 -4.80 23.28 -16.65
N GLY A 141 -3.99 22.63 -15.82
CA GLY A 141 -3.55 23.22 -14.57
C GLY A 141 -2.64 22.32 -13.74
N ILE A 142 -1.91 22.96 -12.83
CA ILE A 142 -1.03 22.30 -11.86
C ILE A 142 -1.41 22.83 -10.48
N THR A 143 -1.64 21.93 -9.53
CA THR A 143 -1.85 22.29 -8.12
C THR A 143 -0.81 21.62 -7.25
N LEU A 144 -0.37 22.34 -6.22
CA LEU A 144 0.56 21.87 -5.21
C LEU A 144 -0.11 22.02 -3.84
N PHE A 145 -0.10 20.96 -3.05
CA PHE A 145 -0.72 20.94 -1.73
C PHE A 145 0.22 20.31 -0.71
N SER A 146 0.37 20.90 0.47
CA SER A 146 1.07 20.27 1.59
C SER A 146 0.08 19.96 2.70
N ALA A 147 -0.04 18.67 3.04
CA ALA A 147 -0.89 18.26 4.16
C ALA A 147 -0.41 18.83 5.51
N MET A 148 0.87 19.22 5.62
CA MET A 148 1.43 19.78 6.85
C MET A 148 0.99 21.22 7.13
N ASN A 149 0.88 22.04 6.08
CA ASN A 149 0.70 23.49 6.23
C ASN A 149 -0.64 24.02 5.70
N GLY A 150 -1.43 23.18 5.02
CA GLY A 150 -2.66 23.60 4.33
C GLY A 150 -2.37 24.39 3.05
#